data_AF-A0A1F8MJI3-F1
#
_entry.id   AF-A0A1F8MJI3-F1
#
_cell.length_a   1.000
_cell.length_b   1.000
_cell.length_c   1.000
_cell.angle_alpha   90.00
_cell.angle_beta   90.00
_cell.angle_gamma   90.00
#
_symmetry.space_group_name_H-M   'P 1'
#
loop_
_entity.id
_entity.type
_entity.pdbx_description
1 polymer ?
#
loop_
_entity_poly.entity_id
_entity_poly.type
_entity_poly.pdbx_seq_one_letter_code
_entity_poly.pdbx_strand_id
1 'polypeptide(L)' 'MNKKHDTLDRLWDNLLSRQPDLIRAAFASLDPADQNAVLAHLHRMVSEAGWQPGQRTSAKAAEKALSIHSNQDK' A
#
# COMPACT_ATOMS: atom_id res chain seq x y z
N MET A 1 5.11 -7.19 -25.51
CA MET A 1 4.73 -6.40 -24.32
C MET A 1 4.04 -7.33 -23.34
N ASN A 2 4.69 -7.66 -22.21
CA ASN A 2 4.18 -8.62 -21.22
C ASN A 2 3.21 -7.91 -20.27
N LYS A 3 1.92 -7.89 -20.63
CA LYS A 3 0.82 -7.20 -19.92
C LYS A 3 0.71 -7.47 -18.41
N LYS A 4 1.32 -8.54 -17.89
CA LYS A 4 1.25 -8.90 -16.46
C LYS A 4 2.14 -8.03 -15.57
N HIS A 5 3.32 -7.63 -16.05
CA HIS A 5 4.21 -6.77 -15.26
C HIS A 5 3.64 -5.36 -15.15
N ASP A 6 3.10 -4.82 -16.25
CA ASP A 6 2.51 -3.49 -16.30
C ASP A 6 1.34 -3.29 -15.33
N THR A 7 0.62 -4.36 -14.96
CA THR A 7 -0.48 -4.30 -14.00
C THR A 7 0.03 -4.26 -12.56
N LEU A 8 1.05 -5.06 -12.25
CA LEU A 8 1.64 -5.13 -10.92
C LEU A 8 2.41 -3.83 -10.61
N ASP A 9 3.17 -3.31 -11.57
CA ASP A 9 3.90 -2.05 -11.40
C ASP A 9 2.93 -0.89 -11.17
N ARG A 10 1.83 -0.82 -11.95
CA ARG A 10 0.77 0.18 -11.73
C ARG A 10 0.06 0.03 -10.39
N LEU A 11 -0.14 -1.20 -9.90
CA LEU A 11 -0.69 -1.43 -8.58
C LEU A 11 0.22 -0.81 -7.51
N TRP A 12 1.52 -1.09 -7.56
CA TRP A 12 2.49 -0.55 -6.60
C TRP A 12 2.68 0.96 -6.73
N ASP A 13 2.70 1.50 -7.95
CA ASP A 13 2.74 2.94 -8.19
C ASP A 13 1.54 3.64 -7.53
N ASN A 14 0.34 3.09 -7.68
CA ASN A 14 -0.86 3.65 -7.05
C ASN A 14 -0.83 3.50 -5.52
N LEU A 15 -0.43 2.34 -4.99
CA LEU A 15 -0.32 2.08 -3.55
C LEU A 15 0.75 2.96 -2.88
N LEU A 16 1.83 3.29 -3.58
CA LEU A 16 2.93 4.10 -3.04
C LEU A 16 2.91 5.56 -3.51
N SER A 17 1.86 5.96 -4.23
CA SER A 17 1.65 7.31 -4.80
C SER A 17 1.51 8.42 -3.76
N ARG A 18 1.24 8.06 -2.50
CA ARG A 18 0.84 8.98 -1.41
C ARG A 18 -0.48 9.71 -1.67
N GLN A 19 -1.26 9.29 -2.66
CA GLN A 19 -2.57 9.85 -2.99
C GLN A 19 -3.67 8.94 -2.41
N PRO A 20 -4.40 9.35 -1.36
CA PRO A 20 -5.34 8.48 -0.65
C PRO A 20 -6.39 7.82 -1.56
N ASP A 21 -6.89 8.54 -2.56
CA ASP A 21 -7.92 8.02 -3.46
C ASP A 21 -7.37 6.91 -4.37
N LEU A 22 -6.16 7.10 -4.93
CA LEU A 22 -5.49 6.07 -5.73
C LEU A 22 -5.13 4.85 -4.89
N ILE A 23 -4.66 5.06 -3.66
CA ILE A 23 -4.31 4.00 -2.72
C ILE A 23 -5.54 3.14 -2.42
N ARG A 24 -6.67 3.77 -2.05
CA ARG A 24 -7.91 3.05 -1.75
C ARG A 24 -8.47 2.32 -2.96
N ALA A 25 -8.46 2.96 -4.13
CA ALA A 25 -8.93 2.33 -5.36
C ALA A 25 -8.08 1.11 -5.74
N ALA A 26 -6.76 1.24 -5.68
CA ALA A 26 -5.83 0.15 -5.95
C ALA A 26 -6.02 -1.01 -4.95
N PHE A 27 -6.12 -0.71 -3.66
CA PHE A 27 -6.33 -1.71 -2.62
C PHE A 27 -7.69 -2.41 -2.74
N ALA A 28 -8.76 -1.67 -3.01
CA ALA A 28 -10.10 -2.22 -3.18
C ALA A 28 -10.24 -3.10 -4.44
N SER A 29 -9.33 -2.97 -5.42
CA SER A 29 -9.31 -3.82 -6.61
C SER A 29 -8.73 -5.22 -6.36
N LEU A 30 -8.07 -5.42 -5.22
CA LEU A 30 -7.48 -6.70 -4.82
C LEU A 30 -8.49 -7.60 -4.10
N ASP A 31 -8.28 -8.91 -4.20
CA ASP A 31 -9.04 -9.86 -3.38
C ASP A 31 -8.60 -9.81 -1.90
N PRO A 32 -9.37 -10.38 -0.96
CA PRO A 32 -9.05 -10.32 0.46
C PRO A 32 -7.69 -10.94 0.85
N ALA A 33 -7.21 -11.95 0.11
CA ALA A 33 -5.92 -12.57 0.39
C ALA A 33 -4.78 -11.62 -0.01
N ASP A 34 -4.89 -11.03 -1.19
CA ASP A 34 -3.94 -10.05 -1.71
C ASP A 34 -3.95 -8.74 -0.88
N GLN A 35 -5.12 -8.30 -0.41
CA GLN A 35 -5.23 -7.17 0.52
C GLN A 35 -4.43 -7.41 1.80
N ASN A 36 -4.56 -8.59 2.41
CA ASN A 36 -3.78 -8.95 3.60
C ASN A 36 -2.27 -9.01 3.31
N ALA A 37 -1.89 -9.56 2.16
CA ALA A 37 -0.48 -9.60 1.74
C ALA A 37 0.10 -8.19 1.55
N VAL A 38 -0.66 -7.28 0.94
CA VAL A 38 -0.27 -5.87 0.76
C VAL A 38 -0.14 -5.16 2.10
N LEU A 39 -1.09 -5.30 3.02
CA LEU A 39 -1.00 -4.70 4.36
C LEU A 39 0.24 -5.19 5.11
N ALA A 40 0.51 -6.49 5.10
CA ALA A 40 1.70 -7.06 5.72
C ALA A 40 2.99 -6.51 5.07
N HIS A 41 2.99 -6.33 3.75
CA HIS A 41 4.13 -5.75 3.04
C HIS A 41 4.36 -4.28 3.40
N LEU A 42 3.30 -3.45 3.40
CA LEU A 42 3.38 -2.04 3.80
C LEU A 42 3.93 -1.89 5.23
N HIS A 43 3.49 -2.74 6.16
CA HIS A 43 4.00 -2.75 7.52
C HIS A 43 5.50 -3.07 7.60
N ARG A 44 5.98 -4.04 6.81
CA ARG A 44 7.43 -4.34 6.70
C ARG A 44 8.20 -3.16 6.12
N MET A 45 7.66 -2.50 5.08
CA MET A 45 8.27 -1.30 4.50
C MET A 45 8.46 -0.18 5.52
N VAL A 46 7.50 0.02 6.43
CA VAL A 46 7.57 1.06 7.47
C VAL A 46 8.53 0.68 8.60
N SER A 47 8.52 -0.59 9.03
CA SER A 47 9.23 -1.04 10.24
C SER A 47 10.67 -1.50 10.02
N GLU A 48 11.01 -2.03 8.84
CA GLU A 48 12.32 -2.63 8.61
C GLU A 48 13.38 -1.60 8.17
N ALA A 49 14.60 -1.76 8.70
CA ALA A 49 15.74 -0.87 8.46
C ALA A 49 16.25 -0.87 6.99
N GLY A 50 15.89 -1.87 6.18
CA GLY A 50 16.38 -2.04 4.80
C GLY A 50 15.73 -1.14 3.75
N TRP A 51 14.62 -0.48 4.08
CA TRP A 51 13.87 0.36 3.13
C TRP A 51 14.40 1.78 3.04
N GLN A 52 14.37 2.34 1.83
CA GLN A 52 14.78 3.73 1.60
C GLN A 52 13.79 4.69 2.31
N PRO A 53 14.26 5.85 2.82
CA PRO A 53 13.38 6.80 3.52
C PRO A 53 12.12 7.18 2.73
N GLY A 54 12.25 7.41 1.42
CA GLY A 54 11.12 7.73 0.55
C GLY A 54 10.08 6.61 0.43
N GLN A 55 10.53 5.35 0.45
CA GLN A 55 9.65 4.16 0.41
C GLN A 55 8.90 4.02 1.74
N ARG A 56 9.58 4.23 2.88
CA ARG A 56 8.92 4.26 4.19
C ARG A 56 7.84 5.32 4.27
N THR A 57 8.13 6.52 3.78
CA THR A 57 7.16 7.62 3.75
C THR A 57 5.94 7.27 2.88
N SER A 58 6.16 6.65 1.71
CA SER A 58 5.06 6.19 0.86
C SER A 58 4.23 5.10 1.51
N ALA A 59 4.87 4.09 2.11
CA ALA A 59 4.18 3.01 2.80
C ALA A 59 3.37 3.51 4.00
N LYS A 60 3.91 4.45 4.79
CA LYS A 60 3.18 5.09 5.89
C LYS A 60 1.96 5.88 5.42
N ALA A 61 2.05 6.55 4.27
CA ALA A 61 0.90 7.23 3.66
C ALA A 61 -0.17 6.21 3.22
N ALA A 62 0.26 5.06 2.69
CA ALA A 62 -0.63 3.96 2.33
C ALA A 62 -1.35 3.37 3.54
N GLU A 63 -0.62 3.00 4.59
CA GLU A 63 -1.22 2.52 5.86
C GLU A 63 -2.24 3.52 6.41
N LYS A 64 -1.90 4.81 6.45
CA LYS A 64 -2.83 5.86 6.90
C LYS A 64 -4.10 5.96 6.05
N ALA A 65 -3.97 5.85 4.72
CA ALA A 65 -5.11 5.93 3.81
C ALA A 65 -6.06 4.73 3.92
N LEU A 66 -5.52 3.55 4.29
CA LEU A 66 -6.24 2.29 4.46
C LEU A 66 -6.75 2.08 5.90
N SER A 67 -6.13 2.71 6.89
CA SER A 67 -6.49 2.62 8.31
C SER A 67 -7.74 3.43 8.70
N ILE A 68 -8.49 3.98 7.75
CA ILE A 68 -9.78 4.63 8.03
C ILE A 68 -10.85 3.57 8.30
N HIS A 69 -10.71 2.86 9.43
CA HIS A 69 -11.73 2.18 10.25
C HIS A 69 -11.17 1.60 11.57
N SER A 70 -10.10 2.14 12.15
CA SER A 70 -9.81 1.90 13.58
C SER A 70 -9.58 3.23 14.32
N ASN A 71 -10.69 3.93 14.56
CA ASN A 71 -10.80 4.76 15.74
C ASN A 71 -10.93 3.82 16.96
N GLN A 72 -9.82 3.20 17.36
CA GLN A 72 -9.67 2.56 18.68
C GLN A 72 -8.82 3.50 19.55
N ASP A 73 -9.27 4.75 19.64
CA ASP A 73 -9.01 5.60 20.79
C ASP A 73 -10.30 5.59 21.63
N LYS A 74 -10.36 4.70 22.62
CA LYS A 74 -11.11 4.95 23.85
C LYS A 74 -10.55 4.15 25.01
#